data_AF-K0T6E9-F1
#
_entry.id   AF-K0T6E9-F1
#
_cell.length_a   1.000
_cell.length_b   1.000
_cell.length_c   1.000
_cell.angle_alpha   90.00
_cell.angle_beta   90.00
_cell.angle_gamma   90.00
#
_symmetry.space_group_name_H-M   'P 1'
#
loop_
_entity.id
_entity.type
_entity.pdbx_description
1 polymer ?
#
loop_
_entity_poly.entity_id
_entity_poly.type
_entity_poly.pdbx_seq_one_letter_code
_entity_poly.pdbx_strand_id
1 'polypeptide(L)'
;MIVPTAAGRVRPPSLLGVPCQGMVDLIPIPKEAQGEGVPGGSDPVGQQWIHDRGRTNLYNDSVDDLVRWMRKEKTHSIIVLLIKRYLAARGTQSMTQIWLSCGGRRDVNQTGFQLATAHDLLGWKNFVDGRIHKKFVEIQEEYIVSRPSNQQRSRKSSAKWASGLVDMIIRITHRQWLYRNEKLHYKQQFGAESPREYQQIMARITHLHNHTDPEDLLPADQCLLDTNLKRYRGQRRDARSGRWNLKLPWQHDDRVPSNGNDATIG
;
A
#
# COMPACT_ATOMS: atom_id res chain seq x y z
N MET A 1 54.96 28.68 24.98
CA MET A 1 53.80 28.17 25.73
C MET A 1 52.85 27.52 24.74
N ILE A 2 52.90 26.19 24.64
CA ILE A 2 51.90 25.23 25.15
C ILE A 2 50.70 25.07 24.19
N VAL A 3 50.71 23.94 23.48
CA VAL A 3 49.55 23.21 22.91
C VAL A 3 48.79 22.54 24.08
N PRO A 4 47.48 22.25 23.99
CA PRO A 4 46.99 20.98 23.40
C PRO A 4 45.71 21.15 22.55
N THR A 5 45.56 20.49 21.40
CA THR A 5 45.10 19.10 21.13
C THR A 5 43.61 18.83 21.38
N ALA A 6 42.86 18.61 20.29
CA ALA A 6 41.73 17.64 20.19
C ALA A 6 41.45 17.42 18.69
N ALA A 7 41.90 16.32 18.08
CA ALA A 7 41.20 15.02 18.01
C ALA A 7 39.93 15.08 17.14
N GLY A 8 39.99 14.41 15.99
CA GLY A 8 39.00 14.48 14.92
C GLY A 8 37.69 13.73 15.17
N ARG A 9 36.71 14.05 14.33
CA ARG A 9 35.61 13.17 13.96
C ARG A 9 35.38 13.27 12.45
N VAL A 10 35.79 12.21 11.77
CA VAL A 10 35.32 11.85 10.44
C VAL A 10 33.79 11.76 10.51
N ARG A 11 33.08 12.56 9.72
CA ARG A 11 31.63 12.42 9.56
C ARG A 11 31.35 11.13 8.79
N PRO A 12 30.43 10.27 9.24
CA PRO A 12 29.96 9.16 8.41
C PRO A 12 29.26 9.70 7.17
N PRO A 13 29.42 9.06 5.99
CA PRO A 13 28.73 9.47 4.78
C PRO A 13 27.23 9.33 4.97
N SER A 14 26.54 10.43 4.65
CA SER A 14 25.10 10.54 4.54
C SER A 14 24.55 9.43 3.63
N LEU A 15 23.86 8.45 4.20
CA LEU A 15 23.00 7.52 3.45
C LEU A 15 21.73 8.28 3.04
N LEU A 16 21.89 9.25 2.14
CA LEU A 16 20.81 9.89 1.43
C LEU A 16 20.38 8.97 0.28
N GLY A 17 19.18 8.41 0.46
CA GLY A 17 18.23 8.21 -0.63
C GLY A 17 18.62 7.18 -1.68
N VAL A 18 18.52 5.90 -1.34
CA VAL A 18 18.12 4.92 -2.36
C VAL A 18 16.63 5.16 -2.60
N PRO A 19 16.20 5.63 -3.80
CA PRO A 19 14.78 5.74 -4.08
C PRO A 19 14.18 4.34 -4.01
N CYS A 20 13.03 4.21 -3.34
CA CYS A 20 12.21 2.99 -3.36
C CYS A 20 11.65 2.78 -4.78
N GLN A 21 12.52 2.41 -5.71
CA GLN A 21 12.23 2.15 -7.12
C GLN A 21 11.62 0.74 -7.30
N GLY A 22 10.60 0.42 -6.51
CA GLY A 22 9.90 -0.86 -6.58
C GLY A 22 8.39 -0.77 -6.30
N MET A 23 7.87 0.43 -6.03
CA MET A 23 6.51 0.59 -5.54
C MET A 23 5.44 0.55 -6.65
N VAL A 24 5.83 0.43 -7.93
CA VAL A 24 4.92 0.77 -9.02
C VAL A 24 4.96 -0.11 -10.28
N ASP A 25 5.64 -1.26 -10.26
CA ASP A 25 5.74 -2.13 -11.45
C ASP A 25 4.56 -3.10 -11.65
N LEU A 26 3.39 -2.85 -11.05
CA LEU A 26 2.29 -3.84 -11.09
C LEU A 26 0.89 -3.31 -11.43
N ILE A 27 0.80 -2.35 -12.35
CA ILE A 27 -0.31 -2.37 -13.32
C ILE A 27 0.18 -2.03 -14.75
N PRO A 28 0.71 -3.02 -15.49
CA PRO A 28 0.62 -3.01 -16.95
C PRO A 28 -0.49 -3.96 -17.42
N ILE A 29 -1.34 -3.49 -18.35
CA ILE A 29 -2.12 -4.35 -19.26
C ILE A 29 -1.46 -4.19 -20.64
N PRO A 30 -1.11 -5.28 -21.35
CA PRO A 30 -0.51 -5.19 -22.68
C PRO A 30 -1.50 -4.62 -23.69
N LYS A 31 -1.01 -3.72 -24.55
CA LYS A 31 -1.65 -3.40 -25.83
C LYS A 31 -1.30 -4.49 -26.85
N GLU A 32 -2.31 -4.81 -27.65
CA GLU A 32 -2.20 -5.35 -29.02
C GLU A 32 -1.82 -6.83 -29.14
N ALA A 33 -2.87 -7.66 -29.21
CA ALA A 33 -2.87 -8.83 -30.07
C ALA A 33 -3.01 -8.35 -31.53
N GLN A 34 -1.98 -8.52 -32.36
CA GLN A 34 -2.07 -8.93 -33.78
C GLN A 34 -0.69 -9.39 -34.28
N GLY A 35 -0.64 -10.58 -34.90
CA GLY A 35 0.28 -10.87 -36.01
C GLY A 35 1.54 -11.70 -35.73
N GLU A 36 1.52 -12.89 -36.31
CA GLU A 36 2.67 -13.68 -36.82
C GLU A 36 3.37 -14.64 -35.85
N GLY A 37 3.33 -15.93 -36.21
CA GLY A 37 3.56 -17.06 -35.33
C GLY A 37 4.85 -17.84 -35.55
N VAL A 38 5.16 -18.68 -34.56
CA VAL A 38 5.97 -19.92 -34.67
C VAL A 38 5.48 -20.88 -33.56
N PRO A 39 5.35 -22.21 -33.80
CA PRO A 39 4.77 -23.14 -32.84
C PRO A 39 5.82 -23.85 -31.97
N GLY A 40 5.47 -24.16 -30.73
CA GLY A 40 6.13 -25.23 -29.94
C GLY A 40 6.41 -24.86 -28.48
N GLY A 41 5.77 -25.60 -27.55
CA GLY A 41 6.13 -25.60 -26.13
C GLY A 41 4.98 -25.21 -25.20
N SER A 42 4.15 -26.19 -24.85
CA SER A 42 3.08 -26.04 -23.85
C SER A 42 3.63 -26.10 -22.42
N ASP A 43 3.99 -24.95 -21.86
CA ASP A 43 4.18 -24.75 -20.42
C ASP A 43 3.06 -23.83 -19.86
N PRO A 44 2.08 -24.34 -19.09
CA PRO A 44 0.95 -23.52 -18.61
C PRO A 44 1.26 -22.78 -17.30
N VAL A 45 2.53 -22.54 -16.96
CA VAL A 45 2.91 -21.88 -15.68
C VAL A 45 2.98 -20.35 -15.80
N GLY A 46 3.08 -19.81 -17.02
CA GLY A 46 3.27 -18.38 -17.27
C GLY A 46 2.00 -17.51 -17.24
N GLN A 47 0.80 -18.08 -17.36
CA GLN A 47 -0.45 -17.30 -17.54
C GLN A 47 -1.37 -17.28 -16.31
N GLN A 48 -1.05 -18.00 -15.23
CA GLN A 48 -1.92 -18.13 -14.05
C GLN A 48 -1.98 -16.83 -13.20
N TRP A 49 -1.01 -15.93 -13.33
CA TRP A 49 -0.85 -14.75 -12.46
C TRP A 49 -1.65 -13.52 -12.90
N ILE A 50 -2.14 -13.50 -14.14
CA ILE A 50 -2.84 -12.35 -14.75
C ILE A 50 -4.33 -12.30 -14.35
N HIS A 51 -4.88 -13.43 -13.91
CA HIS A 51 -6.28 -13.56 -13.47
C HIS A 51 -6.41 -14.10 -12.05
N ASP A 52 -5.68 -13.51 -11.09
CA ASP A 52 -5.97 -13.75 -9.69
C ASP A 52 -7.32 -13.10 -9.34
N ARG A 53 -8.39 -13.91 -9.40
CA ARG A 53 -9.76 -13.51 -9.06
C ARG A 53 -9.84 -12.93 -7.64
N GLY A 54 -9.07 -13.47 -6.69
CA GLY A 54 -9.03 -12.96 -5.33
C GLY A 54 -8.43 -11.56 -5.24
N ARG A 55 -7.33 -11.29 -5.97
CA ARG A 55 -6.74 -9.95 -6.07
C ARG A 55 -7.72 -8.94 -6.66
N THR A 56 -8.42 -9.33 -7.72
CA THR A 56 -9.42 -8.48 -8.38
C THR A 56 -10.63 -8.21 -7.50
N ASN A 57 -11.14 -9.21 -6.78
CA ASN A 57 -12.24 -9.04 -5.84
C ASN A 57 -11.84 -8.10 -4.71
N LEU A 58 -10.66 -8.31 -4.10
CA LEU A 58 -10.15 -7.42 -3.05
C LEU A 58 -10.00 -5.96 -3.51
N TYR A 59 -9.59 -5.75 -4.77
CA TYR A 59 -9.52 -4.42 -5.35
C TYR A 59 -10.91 -3.80 -5.44
N ASN A 60 -11.87 -4.52 -6.01
CA ASN A 60 -13.24 -4.06 -6.19
C ASN A 60 -13.90 -3.75 -4.83
N ASP A 61 -13.74 -4.63 -3.84
CA ASP A 61 -14.23 -4.42 -2.47
C ASP A 61 -13.62 -3.16 -1.83
N SER A 62 -12.34 -2.90 -2.09
CA SER A 62 -11.64 -1.71 -1.60
C SER A 62 -12.10 -0.43 -2.31
N VAL A 63 -12.42 -0.51 -3.60
CA VAL A 63 -13.06 0.60 -4.33
C VAL A 63 -14.47 0.87 -3.78
N ASP A 64 -15.23 -0.18 -3.48
CA ASP A 64 -16.56 -0.03 -2.89
C ASP A 64 -16.51 0.54 -1.46
N ASP A 65 -15.51 0.17 -0.66
CA ASP A 65 -15.21 0.80 0.63
C ASP A 65 -14.96 2.31 0.46
N LEU A 66 -14.14 2.71 -0.52
CA LEU A 66 -13.88 4.11 -0.83
C LEU A 66 -15.16 4.85 -1.28
N VAL A 67 -15.98 4.26 -2.15
CA VAL A 67 -17.24 4.86 -2.60
C VAL A 67 -18.22 5.02 -1.44
N ARG A 68 -18.34 4.02 -0.55
CA ARG A 68 -19.14 4.12 0.68
C ARG A 68 -18.64 5.23 1.59
N TRP A 69 -17.32 5.34 1.76
CA TRP A 69 -16.71 6.41 2.53
C TRP A 69 -17.00 7.79 1.92
N MET A 70 -16.84 7.98 0.61
CA MET A 70 -17.13 9.26 -0.05
C MET A 70 -18.59 9.68 0.10
N ARG A 71 -19.54 8.73 0.02
CA ARG A 71 -20.96 9.00 0.27
C ARG A 71 -21.22 9.43 1.73
N LYS A 72 -20.60 8.73 2.68
CA LYS A 72 -20.67 9.06 4.12
C LYS A 72 -20.10 10.46 4.41
N GLU A 73 -19.00 10.82 3.77
CA GLU A 73 -18.37 12.13 3.87
C GLU A 73 -19.05 13.23 3.03
N LYS A 74 -20.21 12.91 2.43
CA LYS A 74 -21.01 13.83 1.61
C LYS A 74 -20.17 14.47 0.50
N THR A 75 -19.39 13.66 -0.21
CA THR A 75 -18.61 14.10 -1.37
C THR A 75 -19.54 14.49 -2.53
N HIS A 76 -19.16 15.52 -3.30
CA HIS A 76 -19.87 15.94 -4.51
C HIS A 76 -20.08 14.77 -5.48
N SER A 77 -21.28 14.63 -6.03
CA SER A 77 -21.69 13.47 -6.83
C SER A 77 -20.80 13.23 -8.07
N ILE A 78 -20.40 14.29 -8.76
CA ILE A 78 -19.46 14.22 -9.90
C ILE A 78 -18.11 13.61 -9.49
N ILE A 79 -17.56 14.00 -8.33
CA ILE A 79 -16.29 13.44 -7.83
C ILE A 79 -16.45 11.94 -7.57
N VAL A 80 -17.55 11.54 -6.91
CA VAL A 80 -17.84 10.12 -6.64
C VAL A 80 -17.93 9.31 -7.93
N LEU A 81 -18.66 9.83 -8.94
CA LEU A 81 -18.82 9.19 -10.24
C LEU A 81 -17.47 9.00 -10.93
N LEU A 82 -16.69 10.08 -11.08
CA LEU A 82 -15.43 10.06 -11.81
C LEU A 82 -14.39 9.18 -11.12
N ILE A 83 -14.21 9.30 -9.80
CA ILE A 83 -13.26 8.44 -9.06
C ILE A 83 -13.64 6.97 -9.18
N LYS A 84 -14.92 6.63 -8.98
CA LYS A 84 -15.39 5.24 -9.09
C LYS A 84 -15.08 4.65 -10.47
N ARG A 85 -15.43 5.39 -11.52
CA ARG A 85 -15.22 4.93 -12.91
C ARG A 85 -13.73 4.89 -13.28
N TYR A 86 -12.94 5.85 -12.81
CA TYR A 86 -11.51 5.91 -13.07
C TYR A 86 -10.77 4.72 -12.42
N LEU A 87 -11.10 4.39 -11.17
CA LEU A 87 -10.58 3.20 -10.51
C LEU A 87 -11.06 1.90 -11.19
N ALA A 88 -12.32 1.85 -11.63
CA ALA A 88 -12.82 0.69 -12.39
C ALA A 88 -12.09 0.49 -13.73
N ALA A 89 -11.70 1.59 -14.40
CA ALA A 89 -10.95 1.53 -15.65
C ALA A 89 -9.47 1.15 -15.46
N ARG A 90 -8.93 1.23 -14.24
CA ARG A 90 -7.56 0.83 -13.89
C ARG A 90 -6.47 1.43 -14.80
N GLY A 91 -6.63 2.70 -15.16
CA GLY A 91 -5.69 3.42 -16.02
C GLY A 91 -5.83 3.15 -17.53
N THR A 92 -6.81 2.35 -17.96
CA THR A 92 -7.06 2.10 -19.40
C THR A 92 -7.82 3.24 -20.09
N GLN A 93 -8.47 4.11 -19.32
CA GLN A 93 -9.21 5.27 -19.82
C GLN A 93 -8.79 6.52 -19.06
N SER A 94 -8.73 7.65 -19.77
CA SER A 94 -8.58 8.97 -19.16
C SER A 94 -9.89 9.37 -18.45
N MET A 95 -9.79 10.24 -17.45
CA MET A 95 -10.96 10.77 -16.75
C MET A 95 -11.85 11.59 -17.69
N THR A 96 -11.28 12.24 -18.71
CA THR A 96 -12.06 12.92 -19.77
C THR A 96 -12.84 11.93 -20.61
N GLN A 97 -12.25 10.80 -21.01
CA GLN A 97 -12.98 9.75 -21.73
C GLN A 97 -14.15 9.20 -20.89
N ILE A 98 -13.91 8.98 -19.60
CA ILE A 98 -14.95 8.56 -18.65
C ILE A 98 -16.06 9.60 -18.54
N TRP A 99 -15.72 10.88 -18.42
CA TRP A 99 -16.69 11.97 -18.36
C TRP A 99 -17.61 11.97 -19.59
N LEU A 100 -17.03 11.88 -20.80
CA LEU A 100 -17.78 11.87 -22.05
C LEU A 100 -18.67 10.62 -22.17
N SER A 101 -18.16 9.44 -21.80
CA SER A 101 -18.96 8.20 -21.82
C SER A 101 -20.11 8.18 -20.81
N CYS A 102 -20.06 9.03 -19.77
CA CYS A 102 -21.14 9.21 -18.82
C CYS A 102 -22.16 10.28 -19.25
N GLY A 103 -22.11 10.76 -20.50
CA GLY A 103 -23.02 11.78 -21.04
C GLY A 103 -22.58 13.22 -20.75
N GLY A 104 -21.38 13.41 -20.19
CA GLY A 104 -20.78 14.73 -20.03
C GLY A 104 -20.44 15.38 -21.37
N ARG A 105 -20.42 16.72 -21.42
CA ARG A 105 -20.06 17.46 -22.66
C ARG A 105 -18.64 18.01 -22.58
N ARG A 106 -18.04 18.29 -23.74
CA ARG A 106 -16.79 19.07 -23.85
C ARG A 106 -17.08 20.55 -23.67
N ASP A 107 -17.36 20.93 -22.44
CA ASP A 107 -17.75 22.28 -22.09
C ASP A 107 -16.84 22.76 -20.96
N VAL A 108 -16.03 23.78 -21.25
CA VAL A 108 -15.08 24.35 -20.30
C VAL A 108 -15.75 24.95 -19.06
N ASN A 109 -17.05 25.24 -19.11
CA ASN A 109 -17.80 25.75 -17.97
C ASN A 109 -18.36 24.63 -17.09
N GLN A 110 -18.34 23.38 -17.56
CA GLN A 110 -18.82 22.24 -16.77
C GLN A 110 -17.75 21.77 -15.78
N THR A 111 -18.10 21.80 -14.50
CA THR A 111 -17.27 21.36 -13.38
C THR A 111 -16.67 19.97 -13.59
N GLY A 112 -17.45 19.03 -14.14
CA GLY A 112 -16.98 17.67 -14.44
C GLY A 112 -15.91 17.62 -15.54
N PHE A 113 -16.08 18.40 -16.61
CA PHE A 113 -15.11 18.47 -17.70
C PHE A 113 -13.80 19.15 -17.24
N GLN A 114 -13.90 20.24 -16.48
CA GLN A 114 -12.74 20.92 -15.89
C GLN A 114 -11.95 19.98 -14.98
N LEU A 115 -12.63 19.25 -14.09
CA LEU A 115 -12.00 18.30 -13.19
C LEU A 115 -11.30 17.17 -13.96
N ALA A 116 -11.99 16.58 -14.92
CA ALA A 116 -11.47 15.49 -15.73
C ALA A 116 -10.22 15.91 -16.50
N THR A 117 -10.27 17.06 -17.17
CA THR A 117 -9.14 17.61 -17.93
C THR A 117 -7.94 17.89 -17.02
N ALA A 118 -8.17 18.53 -15.88
CA ALA A 118 -7.12 18.84 -14.92
C ALA A 118 -6.50 17.58 -14.29
N HIS A 119 -7.30 16.55 -14.04
CA HIS A 119 -6.81 15.29 -13.48
C HIS A 119 -6.05 14.44 -14.50
N ASP A 120 -6.42 14.48 -15.79
CA ASP A 120 -5.69 13.78 -16.84
C ASP A 120 -4.23 14.25 -16.96
N LEU A 121 -3.93 15.51 -16.62
CA LEU A 121 -2.55 16.01 -16.51
C LEU A 121 -1.75 15.35 -15.38
N LEU A 122 -2.42 14.91 -14.31
CA LEU A 122 -1.79 14.21 -13.20
C LEU A 122 -1.51 12.76 -13.56
N GLY A 123 -2.47 12.10 -14.21
CA GLY A 123 -2.35 10.73 -14.69
C GLY A 123 -2.52 9.65 -13.61
N TRP A 124 -2.76 8.42 -14.09
CA TRP A 124 -3.16 7.27 -13.29
C TRP A 124 -2.19 6.90 -12.18
N LYS A 125 -0.90 6.80 -12.49
CA LYS A 125 0.15 6.37 -11.56
C LYS A 125 0.21 7.30 -10.34
N ASN A 126 0.29 8.61 -10.59
CA ASN A 126 0.29 9.62 -9.54
C ASN A 126 -0.98 9.54 -8.68
N PHE A 127 -2.13 9.26 -9.30
CA PHE A 127 -3.39 9.10 -8.58
C PHE A 127 -3.38 7.93 -7.59
N VAL A 128 -2.99 6.73 -8.03
CA VAL A 128 -2.96 5.54 -7.16
C VAL A 128 -1.85 5.60 -6.09
N ASP A 129 -0.84 6.43 -6.31
CA ASP A 129 0.19 6.80 -5.33
C ASP A 129 -0.32 7.85 -4.30
N GLY A 130 -1.58 8.27 -4.40
CA GLY A 130 -2.22 9.18 -3.45
C GLY A 130 -2.11 10.66 -3.79
N ARG A 131 -1.70 11.03 -5.01
CA ARG A 131 -1.71 12.43 -5.46
C ARG A 131 -3.07 12.75 -6.08
N ILE A 132 -3.64 13.89 -5.72
CA ILE A 132 -4.89 14.38 -6.32
C ILE A 132 -4.71 15.82 -6.81
N HIS A 133 -5.43 16.19 -7.86
CA HIS A 133 -5.39 17.56 -8.38
C HIS A 133 -6.17 18.50 -7.46
N LYS A 134 -5.71 19.74 -7.25
CA LYS A 134 -6.35 20.75 -6.37
C LYS A 134 -7.84 20.99 -6.67
N LYS A 135 -8.23 20.80 -7.94
CA LYS A 135 -9.61 20.94 -8.43
C LYS A 135 -10.61 20.05 -7.68
N PHE A 136 -10.20 18.89 -7.18
CA PHE A 136 -11.05 18.05 -6.30
C PHE A 136 -11.45 18.79 -5.03
N VAL A 137 -10.49 19.49 -4.41
CA VAL A 137 -10.69 20.23 -3.16
C VAL A 137 -11.56 21.46 -3.41
N GLU A 138 -11.27 22.22 -4.47
CA GLU A 138 -12.06 23.39 -4.88
C GLU A 138 -13.55 23.04 -5.06
N ILE A 139 -13.85 21.97 -5.81
CA ILE A 139 -15.22 21.52 -6.07
C ILE A 139 -15.91 21.06 -4.78
N GLN A 140 -15.19 20.31 -3.94
CA GLN A 140 -15.77 19.84 -2.68
C GLN A 140 -16.02 21.00 -1.71
N GLU A 141 -15.15 22.01 -1.69
CA GLU A 141 -15.30 23.20 -0.86
C GLU A 141 -16.52 24.01 -1.28
N GLU A 142 -16.65 24.31 -2.58
CA GLU A 142 -17.83 24.98 -3.15
C GLU A 142 -19.12 24.20 -2.81
N TYR A 143 -19.07 22.87 -2.91
CA TYR A 143 -20.19 22.01 -2.52
C TYR A 143 -20.53 22.08 -1.04
N ILE A 144 -19.54 22.19 -0.15
CA ILE A 144 -19.78 22.33 1.29
C ILE A 144 -20.38 23.69 1.62
N VAL A 145 -19.90 24.77 0.98
CA VAL A 145 -20.35 26.15 1.23
C VAL A 145 -21.75 26.39 0.68
N SER A 146 -22.06 25.90 -0.52
CA SER A 146 -23.35 26.10 -1.19
C SER A 146 -24.54 25.35 -0.56
N ARG A 147 -24.30 24.51 0.44
CA ARG A 147 -25.39 23.77 1.11
C ARG A 147 -26.24 24.70 1.96
N PRO A 148 -27.58 24.57 1.86
CA PRO A 148 -28.49 25.40 2.64
C PRO A 148 -28.28 25.19 4.14
N SER A 149 -28.45 26.28 4.91
CA SER A 149 -28.18 26.37 6.35
C SER A 149 -29.00 25.42 7.22
N ASN A 150 -30.12 24.91 6.70
CA ASN A 150 -30.98 23.93 7.36
C ASN A 150 -30.43 22.50 7.33
N GLN A 151 -29.39 22.23 6.53
CA GLN A 151 -28.65 20.98 6.58
C GLN A 151 -27.42 21.19 7.46
N GLN A 152 -27.17 20.28 8.41
CA GLN A 152 -25.97 20.26 9.24
C GLN A 152 -24.72 20.53 8.38
N ARG A 153 -24.20 21.76 8.47
CA ARG A 153 -22.96 22.15 7.77
C ARG A 153 -21.89 21.18 8.21
N SER A 154 -21.23 20.53 7.25
CA SER A 154 -20.14 19.62 7.57
C SER A 154 -19.11 20.38 8.40
N ARG A 155 -18.81 19.89 9.61
CA ARG A 155 -17.78 20.50 10.48
C ARG A 155 -16.35 20.22 9.99
N LYS A 156 -16.21 19.46 8.90
CA LYS A 156 -14.91 19.07 8.34
C LYS A 156 -14.55 20.00 7.17
N SER A 157 -13.32 20.52 7.18
CA SER A 157 -12.80 21.31 6.07
C SER A 157 -12.56 20.46 4.82
N SER A 158 -12.55 21.12 3.66
CA SER A 158 -12.17 20.54 2.38
C SER A 158 -10.77 19.89 2.42
N ALA A 159 -9.83 20.50 3.16
CA ALA A 159 -8.50 19.94 3.38
C ALA A 159 -8.53 18.60 4.16
N LYS A 160 -9.29 18.53 5.26
CA LYS A 160 -9.42 17.27 6.03
C LYS A 160 -10.10 16.18 5.22
N TRP A 161 -11.08 16.55 4.39
CA TRP A 161 -11.69 15.64 3.42
C TRP A 161 -10.67 15.13 2.39
N ALA A 162 -9.82 16.00 1.86
CA ALA A 162 -8.81 15.65 0.87
C ALA A 162 -7.80 14.64 1.42
N SER A 163 -7.31 14.86 2.65
CA SER A 163 -6.44 13.90 3.34
C SER A 163 -7.12 12.53 3.49
N GLY A 164 -8.38 12.50 3.92
CA GLY A 164 -9.12 11.24 4.03
C GLY A 164 -9.34 10.53 2.69
N LEU A 165 -9.51 11.29 1.60
CA LEU A 165 -9.63 10.72 0.26
C LEU A 165 -8.32 10.05 -0.17
N VAL A 166 -7.20 10.73 0.03
CA VAL A 166 -5.85 10.21 -0.24
C VAL A 166 -5.58 8.96 0.58
N ASP A 167 -5.89 8.97 1.87
CA ASP A 167 -5.75 7.81 2.75
C ASP A 167 -6.53 6.60 2.22
N MET A 168 -7.76 6.82 1.76
CA MET A 168 -8.58 5.75 1.19
C MET A 168 -8.00 5.20 -0.12
N ILE A 169 -7.43 6.05 -0.98
CA ILE A 169 -6.77 5.60 -2.22
C ILE A 169 -5.52 4.78 -1.90
N ILE A 170 -4.65 5.28 -1.01
CA ILE A 170 -3.44 4.58 -0.58
C ILE A 170 -3.79 3.23 0.05
N ARG A 171 -4.88 3.15 0.82
CA ARG A 171 -5.36 1.89 1.41
C ARG A 171 -5.71 0.83 0.36
N ILE A 172 -6.21 1.22 -0.82
CA ILE A 172 -6.47 0.27 -1.92
C ILE A 172 -5.14 -0.34 -2.36
N THR A 173 -4.15 0.49 -2.69
CA THR A 173 -2.82 0.05 -3.14
C THR A 173 -2.13 -0.80 -2.07
N HIS A 174 -2.20 -0.38 -0.81
CA HIS A 174 -1.62 -1.11 0.32
C HIS A 174 -2.26 -2.50 0.51
N ARG A 175 -3.59 -2.62 0.40
CA ARG A 175 -4.27 -3.93 0.46
C ARG A 175 -3.85 -4.85 -0.68
N GLN A 176 -3.67 -4.31 -1.88
CA GLN A 176 -3.18 -5.09 -3.02
C GLN A 176 -1.75 -5.60 -2.78
N TRP A 177 -0.88 -4.76 -2.23
CA TRP A 177 0.47 -5.14 -1.85
C TRP A 177 0.48 -6.22 -0.76
N LEU A 178 -0.32 -6.06 0.30
CA LEU A 178 -0.48 -7.06 1.36
C LEU A 178 -0.95 -8.40 0.79
N TYR A 179 -1.95 -8.40 -0.09
CA TYR A 179 -2.44 -9.64 -0.71
C TYR A 179 -1.38 -10.32 -1.58
N ARG A 180 -0.62 -9.54 -2.38
CA ARG A 180 0.50 -10.10 -3.15
C ARG A 180 1.54 -10.73 -2.20
N ASN A 181 1.94 -10.00 -1.16
CA ASN A 181 2.91 -10.49 -0.19
C ASN A 181 2.41 -11.72 0.54
N GLU A 182 1.13 -11.73 0.93
CA GLU A 182 0.50 -12.90 1.53
C GLU A 182 0.54 -14.09 0.56
N LYS A 183 0.09 -13.93 -0.69
CA LYS A 183 0.12 -15.02 -1.67
C LYS A 183 1.53 -15.52 -2.00
N LEU A 184 2.53 -14.63 -2.05
CA LEU A 184 3.93 -15.00 -2.26
C LEU A 184 4.50 -15.73 -1.02
N HIS A 185 4.30 -15.17 0.17
CA HIS A 185 4.87 -15.68 1.43
C HIS A 185 4.01 -16.75 2.13
N TYR A 186 2.83 -17.11 1.63
CA TYR A 186 2.09 -18.28 2.10
C TYR A 186 2.29 -19.49 1.19
N LYS A 187 2.58 -19.29 -0.10
CA LYS A 187 3.07 -20.38 -0.96
C LYS A 187 4.49 -20.82 -0.58
N GLN A 188 5.27 -19.91 -0.03
CA GLN A 188 6.54 -20.16 0.65
C GLN A 188 6.39 -19.61 2.07
N GLN A 189 5.80 -20.34 3.03
CA GLN A 189 5.87 -19.86 4.42
C GLN A 189 7.34 -19.58 4.71
N PHE A 190 7.63 -18.42 5.30
CA PHE A 190 8.94 -18.17 5.88
C PHE A 190 9.13 -19.19 7.02
N GLY A 191 9.72 -20.34 6.72
CA GLY A 191 9.72 -21.54 7.55
C GLY A 191 8.67 -22.62 7.18
N ALA A 192 8.13 -22.64 5.95
CA ALA A 192 7.32 -23.73 5.34
C ALA A 192 8.21 -24.85 4.85
N GLU A 193 9.23 -25.16 5.60
CA GLU A 193 9.90 -26.40 5.33
C GLU A 193 8.86 -27.47 5.70
N SER A 194 8.46 -28.30 4.74
CA SER A 194 7.81 -29.58 5.04
C SER A 194 8.57 -30.21 6.22
N PRO A 195 7.95 -30.98 7.13
CA PRO A 195 8.70 -31.66 8.19
C PRO A 195 9.98 -32.34 7.71
N ARG A 196 9.96 -32.84 6.46
CA ARG A 196 11.12 -33.38 5.75
C ARG A 196 12.17 -32.34 5.37
N GLU A 197 11.79 -31.22 4.77
CA GLU A 197 12.71 -30.12 4.42
C GLU A 197 13.32 -29.52 5.69
N TYR A 198 12.54 -29.45 6.78
CA TYR A 198 13.02 -28.94 8.06
C TYR A 198 14.07 -29.87 8.66
N GLN A 199 13.81 -31.16 8.60
CA GLN A 199 14.80 -32.16 9.00
C GLN A 199 16.06 -32.08 8.12
N GLN A 200 15.93 -31.88 6.81
CA GLN A 200 17.06 -31.76 5.90
C GLN A 200 17.90 -30.51 6.18
N ILE A 201 17.25 -29.35 6.35
CA ILE A 201 17.91 -28.08 6.62
C ILE A 201 18.56 -28.12 8.01
N MET A 202 17.86 -28.61 9.04
CA MET A 202 18.45 -28.80 10.37
C MET A 202 19.60 -29.81 10.36
N ALA A 203 19.51 -30.90 9.59
CA ALA A 203 20.60 -31.85 9.43
C ALA A 203 21.80 -31.21 8.75
N ARG A 204 21.58 -30.40 7.71
CA ARG A 204 22.66 -29.68 7.03
C ARG A 204 23.32 -28.64 7.93
N ILE A 205 22.53 -27.86 8.67
CA ILE A 205 23.04 -26.88 9.63
C ILE A 205 23.85 -27.58 10.73
N THR A 206 23.35 -28.71 11.25
CA THR A 206 24.06 -29.48 12.28
C THR A 206 25.36 -30.09 11.74
N HIS A 207 25.34 -30.58 10.51
CA HIS A 207 26.54 -31.08 9.85
C HIS A 207 27.58 -29.97 9.71
N LEU A 208 27.21 -28.80 9.17
CA LEU A 208 28.12 -27.68 9.01
C LEU A 208 28.66 -27.20 10.37
N HIS A 209 27.79 -27.01 11.35
CA HIS A 209 28.20 -26.58 12.68
C HIS A 209 29.15 -27.56 13.39
N ASN A 210 29.01 -28.87 13.17
CA ASN A 210 29.86 -29.87 13.82
C ASN A 210 31.17 -30.16 13.08
N HIS A 211 31.27 -29.83 11.78
CA HIS A 211 32.40 -30.22 10.93
C HIS A 211 33.12 -29.05 10.26
N THR A 212 32.68 -27.82 10.49
CA THR A 212 33.42 -26.62 10.09
C THR A 212 34.47 -26.31 11.15
N ASP A 213 35.73 -26.22 10.74
CA ASP A 213 36.82 -25.75 11.59
C ASP A 213 36.65 -24.23 11.82
N PRO A 214 36.74 -23.71 13.06
CA PRO A 214 36.69 -22.28 13.33
C PRO A 214 37.67 -21.45 12.49
N GLU A 215 38.82 -22.02 12.09
CA GLU A 215 39.82 -21.33 11.28
C GLU A 215 39.42 -21.21 9.79
N ASP A 216 38.44 -22.00 9.33
CA ASP A 216 37.85 -21.88 7.99
C ASP A 216 36.86 -20.69 7.90
N LEU A 217 36.51 -20.07 9.04
CA LEU A 217 35.62 -18.93 9.12
C LEU A 217 36.39 -17.63 9.35
N LEU A 218 35.81 -16.51 8.90
CA LEU A 218 36.31 -15.20 9.27
C LEU A 218 36.19 -15.01 10.79
N PRO A 219 37.12 -14.31 11.45
CA PRO A 219 37.09 -14.12 12.90
C PRO A 219 35.78 -13.53 13.46
N ALA A 220 35.07 -12.73 12.65
CA ALA A 220 33.77 -12.17 13.03
C ALA A 220 32.63 -13.21 13.05
N ASP A 221 32.77 -14.29 12.29
CA ASP A 221 31.74 -15.31 12.07
C ASP A 221 31.95 -16.57 12.92
N GLN A 222 33.11 -16.71 13.58
CA GLN A 222 33.42 -17.83 14.48
C GLN A 222 32.38 -17.95 15.62
N CYS A 223 31.78 -16.84 16.06
CA CYS A 223 30.72 -16.83 17.07
C CYS A 223 29.45 -17.62 16.67
N LEU A 224 29.28 -17.92 15.37
CA LEU A 224 28.18 -18.76 14.88
C LEU A 224 28.34 -20.24 15.30
N LEU A 225 29.57 -20.70 15.53
CA LEU A 225 29.86 -22.05 16.03
C LEU A 225 29.67 -22.19 17.54
N ASP A 226 29.66 -21.08 18.29
CA ASP A 226 29.36 -21.08 19.72
C ASP A 226 27.85 -21.14 20.01
N THR A 227 27.01 -21.07 18.96
CA THR A 227 25.56 -21.00 19.08
C THR A 227 24.94 -22.38 19.40
N ASN A 228 24.27 -22.49 20.55
CA ASN A 228 23.59 -23.74 20.93
C ASN A 228 22.35 -24.03 20.06
N LEU A 229 22.52 -24.89 19.05
CA LEU A 229 21.48 -25.34 18.12
C LEU A 229 20.27 -26.01 18.79
N LYS A 230 20.43 -26.62 19.98
CA LYS A 230 19.31 -27.25 20.69
C LYS A 230 18.23 -26.23 21.10
N ARG A 231 18.63 -24.97 21.34
CA ARG A 231 17.72 -23.86 21.65
C ARG A 231 16.77 -23.54 20.49
N TYR A 232 17.21 -23.75 19.26
CA TYR A 232 16.46 -23.42 18.03
C TYR A 232 15.60 -24.57 17.50
N ARG A 233 15.90 -25.82 17.87
CA ARG A 233 15.11 -27.01 17.46
C ARG A 233 13.72 -27.10 18.09
N GLY A 234 13.47 -26.40 19.22
CA GLY A 234 12.21 -26.50 19.99
C GLY A 234 11.29 -25.28 19.93
N GLN A 235 11.74 -24.15 19.40
CA GLN A 235 10.90 -22.96 19.27
C GLN A 235 10.01 -23.07 18.04
N ARG A 236 8.84 -23.68 18.18
CA ARG A 236 7.73 -23.38 17.27
C ARG A 236 7.48 -21.87 17.34
N ARG A 237 7.58 -21.19 16.19
CA ARG A 237 7.21 -19.77 16.06
C ARG A 237 5.68 -19.64 16.23
N ASP A 238 5.22 -19.62 17.47
CA ASP A 238 3.82 -19.46 17.88
C ASP A 238 3.33 -17.99 17.80
N ALA A 239 3.95 -17.17 16.96
CA ALA A 239 3.54 -15.78 16.73
C ALA A 239 2.47 -15.63 15.61
N ARG A 240 1.86 -16.72 15.16
CA ARG A 240 1.05 -16.75 13.92
C ARG A 240 -0.42 -16.32 14.04
N SER A 241 -0.88 -15.82 15.20
CA SER A 241 -2.21 -15.19 15.32
C SER A 241 -2.18 -13.67 15.48
N GLY A 242 -1.00 -13.05 15.37
CA GLY A 242 -0.85 -11.60 15.34
C GLY A 242 -1.47 -11.00 14.09
N ARG A 243 -2.76 -10.71 14.15
CA ARG A 243 -3.47 -9.74 13.31
C ARG A 243 -2.50 -8.59 13.00
N TRP A 244 -2.11 -8.40 11.75
CA TRP A 244 -1.31 -7.26 11.30
C TRP A 244 -2.12 -5.97 11.44
N ASN A 245 -2.36 -5.54 12.67
CA ASN A 245 -2.70 -4.17 13.02
C ASN A 245 -1.37 -3.39 13.01
N LEU A 246 -0.81 -3.19 11.82
CA LEU A 246 0.11 -2.07 11.62
C LEU A 246 -0.73 -0.81 11.77
N LYS A 247 -0.82 -0.32 13.01
CA LYS A 247 -1.24 1.05 13.32
C LYS A 247 -0.22 1.93 12.60
N LEU A 248 -0.65 2.59 11.52
CA LEU A 248 0.20 3.55 10.82
C LEU A 248 0.60 4.65 11.83
N PRO A 249 1.81 5.23 11.73
CA PRO A 249 2.35 6.17 12.73
C PRO A 249 1.50 7.42 13.03
N TRP A 250 0.44 7.64 12.24
CA TRP A 250 -0.43 8.82 12.32
C TRP A 250 -1.87 8.51 12.78
N GLN A 251 -2.16 7.27 13.19
CA GLN A 251 -3.41 6.97 13.90
C GLN A 251 -3.32 7.48 15.34
N HIS A 252 -3.63 8.76 15.53
CA HIS A 252 -3.91 9.29 16.87
C HIS A 252 -5.11 8.56 17.47
N ASP A 253 -4.94 8.11 18.71
CA ASP A 253 -5.99 7.51 19.53
C ASP A 253 -7.01 8.62 19.84
N ASP A 254 -8.05 8.78 19.03
CA ASP A 254 -9.23 9.56 19.38
C ASP A 254 -10.05 8.76 20.41
N ARG A 255 -9.45 8.53 21.59
CA ARG A 255 -10.22 8.21 22.80
C ARG A 255 -10.76 9.51 23.34
N VAL A 256 -12.02 9.77 22.98
CA VAL A 256 -12.89 10.68 23.73
C VAL A 256 -12.87 10.23 25.19
N PRO A 257 -12.52 11.08 26.17
CA PRO A 257 -12.72 10.75 27.57
C PRO A 257 -14.22 10.65 27.82
N SER A 258 -14.68 9.46 28.20
CA SER A 258 -15.98 9.29 28.83
C SER A 258 -15.91 9.97 30.19
N ASN A 259 -16.48 11.17 30.31
CA ASN A 259 -16.78 11.75 31.62
C ASN A 259 -17.86 10.88 32.28
N GLY A 260 -17.40 9.91 33.07
CA GLY A 260 -18.20 9.29 34.11
C GLY A 260 -18.27 10.26 35.28
N ASN A 261 -19.37 10.99 35.37
CA ASN A 261 -19.72 11.71 36.57
C ASN A 261 -20.81 10.90 37.25
N ASP A 262 -20.42 10.07 38.23
CA ASP A 262 -21.33 9.60 39.26
C ASP A 262 -20.70 9.86 40.64
N ALA A 263 -21.36 10.78 41.34
CA ALA A 263 -21.51 10.97 42.78
C ALA A 263 -20.38 10.56 43.76
N THR A 264 -19.95 11.50 44.63
CA THR A 264 -20.47 11.72 46.00
C THR A 264 -19.44 12.46 46.88
N ILE A 265 -19.94 13.21 47.86
CA ILE A 265 -19.35 13.64 49.15
C ILE A 265 -19.04 15.15 49.25
N GLY A 266 -19.85 15.83 50.07
CA GLY A 266 -19.66 17.21 50.53
C GLY A 266 -20.98 17.96 50.67
#